data_AF-A0A961FU12-F1
#
_entry.id   AF-A0A961FU12-F1
#
_cell.length_a   1.000
_cell.length_b   1.000
_cell.length_c   1.000
_cell.angle_alpha   90.00
_cell.angle_beta   90.00
_cell.angle_gamma   90.00
#
_symmetry.space_group_name_H-M   'P 1'
#
loop_
_entity.id
_entity.type
_entity.pdbx_description
1 polymer ?
#
loop_
_entity_poly.entity_id
_entity_poly.type
_entity_poly.pdbx_seq_one_letter_code
_entity_poly.pdbx_strand_id
1 'polypeptide(L)'
;MRALLVIDIQNDFLPGGALGVPGGDAIVPIVNELMPFYDFVVATRDWHPENHGSFAIPHEGSSVGDAIDLNGLEQIVWPVHAVAGTAGAAFAPGLRGDRFDGVFEKGTDPGIDSYSGFFDNGHRHDTGLAGWLRERKVEEVHVVGLATDFCVKFTALEAVAEGFRTVLIEDATRGVNRVSGDVTRALDEMRSAGVEIVRSDEILGDTVTLYRPVGPEEFRLLEKAGFAAWPPRLPEQPIFYPVTNEAYAVQIAVEWNLPASGSAWVTRFRVRRGFLRSYPRRIVGGREHEELWIPAEDLEALNQNLDGPIEVVRELKPSLK
;
A
#
# COMPACT_ATOMS: atom_id res chain seq x y z
N MET A 1 18.42 -8.56 1.32
CA MET A 1 17.26 -7.94 2.02
C MET A 1 16.47 -7.13 0.99
N ARG A 2 15.15 -6.96 1.20
CA ARG A 2 14.26 -6.24 0.28
C ARG A 2 13.68 -4.99 0.93
N ALA A 3 13.63 -3.89 0.18
CA ALA A 3 12.96 -2.66 0.60
C ALA A 3 11.78 -2.31 -0.31
N LEU A 4 10.69 -1.82 0.28
CA LEU A 4 9.61 -1.16 -0.45
C LEU A 4 9.86 0.35 -0.47
N LEU A 5 9.99 0.93 -1.65
CA LEU A 5 10.10 2.36 -1.88
C LEU A 5 8.71 2.93 -2.18
N VAL A 6 8.19 3.74 -1.26
CA VAL A 6 6.87 4.38 -1.31
C VAL A 6 7.06 5.82 -1.78
N ILE A 7 6.90 6.07 -3.09
CA ILE A 7 7.22 7.39 -3.64
C ILE A 7 6.00 8.32 -3.61
N ASP A 8 6.17 9.45 -2.94
CA ASP A 8 5.36 10.68 -3.03
C ASP A 8 3.84 10.46 -2.93
N ILE A 9 3.39 9.56 -2.04
CA ILE A 9 1.97 9.41 -1.74
C ILE A 9 1.55 10.53 -0.79
N GLN A 10 1.50 11.76 -1.31
CA GLN A 10 1.20 13.01 -0.58
C GLN A 10 -0.13 13.62 -1.03
N ASN A 11 -0.70 14.48 -0.18
CA ASN A 11 -2.02 15.07 -0.37
C ASN A 11 -2.18 15.80 -1.72
N ASP A 12 -1.18 16.59 -2.14
CA ASP A 12 -1.26 17.33 -3.39
C ASP A 12 -1.29 16.44 -4.63
N PHE A 13 -0.82 15.20 -4.53
CA PHE A 13 -0.81 14.24 -5.63
C PHE A 13 -2.06 13.33 -5.65
N LEU A 14 -2.96 13.45 -4.66
CA LEU A 14 -4.23 12.73 -4.66
C LEU A 14 -5.32 13.50 -5.43
N PRO A 15 -6.42 12.85 -5.85
CA PRO A 15 -7.56 13.55 -6.41
C PRO A 15 -8.05 14.70 -5.51
N GLY A 16 -8.12 15.91 -6.08
CA GLY A 16 -8.49 17.14 -5.37
C GLY A 16 -7.31 17.92 -4.78
N GLY A 17 -6.10 17.37 -4.79
CA GLY A 17 -4.85 18.07 -4.47
C GLY A 17 -4.38 19.01 -5.60
N ALA A 18 -3.37 19.83 -5.32
CA ALA A 18 -2.88 20.85 -6.25
C ALA A 18 -2.32 20.28 -7.57
N LEU A 19 -1.78 19.05 -7.54
CA LEU A 19 -1.28 18.31 -8.69
C LEU A 19 -1.84 16.87 -8.69
N GLY A 20 -3.15 16.76 -8.49
CA GLY A 20 -3.82 15.48 -8.26
C GLY A 20 -3.70 14.48 -9.40
N VAL A 21 -3.17 13.30 -9.11
CA VAL A 21 -3.09 12.15 -10.02
C VAL A 21 -4.45 11.43 -10.07
N PRO A 22 -5.04 11.20 -11.25
CA PRO A 22 -6.32 10.50 -11.36
C PRO A 22 -6.30 9.12 -10.68
N GLY A 23 -7.20 8.93 -9.70
CA GLY A 23 -7.30 7.69 -8.92
C GLY A 23 -6.08 7.35 -8.07
N GLY A 24 -5.22 8.34 -7.77
CA GLY A 24 -4.00 8.16 -6.98
C GLY A 24 -4.26 7.67 -5.55
N ASP A 25 -5.42 7.99 -4.97
CA ASP A 25 -5.87 7.52 -3.66
C ASP A 25 -6.13 6.00 -3.61
N ALA A 26 -6.49 5.39 -4.75
CA ALA A 26 -6.82 3.97 -4.83
C ALA A 26 -5.63 3.03 -4.54
N ILE A 27 -4.40 3.53 -4.59
CA ILE A 27 -3.21 2.72 -4.30
C ILE A 27 -2.92 2.61 -2.80
N VAL A 28 -3.43 3.54 -1.97
CA VAL A 28 -3.11 3.62 -0.53
C VAL A 28 -3.41 2.30 0.20
N PRO A 29 -4.58 1.65 0.02
CA PRO A 29 -4.84 0.36 0.66
C PRO A 29 -3.89 -0.75 0.21
N ILE A 30 -3.52 -0.78 -1.08
CA ILE A 30 -2.63 -1.79 -1.65
C ILE A 30 -1.22 -1.62 -1.06
N VAL A 31 -0.71 -0.39 -1.05
CA VAL A 31 0.60 -0.07 -0.47
C VAL A 31 0.64 -0.45 1.01
N ASN A 32 -0.40 -0.12 1.76
CA ASN A 32 -0.50 -0.54 3.17
C ASN A 32 -0.43 -2.07 3.32
N GLU A 33 -1.12 -2.84 2.49
CA GLU A 33 -1.07 -4.31 2.51
C GLU A 33 0.31 -4.87 2.17
N LEU A 34 1.07 -4.18 1.32
CA LEU A 34 2.41 -4.58 0.89
C LEU A 34 3.48 -4.38 1.97
N MET A 35 3.42 -3.29 2.73
CA MET A 35 4.45 -2.90 3.72
C MET A 35 4.94 -4.03 4.63
N PRO A 36 4.10 -4.95 5.17
CA PRO A 36 4.56 -6.03 6.06
C PRO A 36 5.41 -7.11 5.39
N PHE A 37 5.50 -7.16 4.06
CA PHE A 37 6.22 -8.19 3.29
C PHE A 37 7.70 -7.82 3.00
N TYR A 38 8.15 -6.66 3.48
CA TYR A 38 9.48 -6.12 3.23
C TYR A 38 10.27 -5.98 4.54
N ASP A 39 11.59 -6.10 4.41
CA ASP A 39 12.50 -5.90 5.55
C ASP A 39 12.55 -4.41 5.94
N PHE A 40 12.45 -3.54 4.93
CA PHE A 40 12.42 -2.08 5.10
C PHE A 40 11.32 -1.45 4.25
N VAL A 41 10.67 -0.42 4.79
CA VAL A 41 9.75 0.45 4.06
C VAL A 41 10.31 1.86 4.09
N VAL A 42 10.63 2.40 2.94
CA VAL A 42 11.24 3.73 2.81
C VAL A 42 10.33 4.61 1.97
N ALA A 43 10.03 5.80 2.45
CA ALA A 43 9.22 6.76 1.71
C ALA A 43 10.08 7.88 1.13
N THR A 44 9.67 8.39 -0.03
CA THR A 44 10.10 9.72 -0.48
C THR A 44 8.96 10.70 -0.32
N ARG A 45 9.30 11.98 -0.27
CA ARG A 45 8.33 13.07 -0.40
C ARG A 45 8.94 14.23 -1.18
N ASP A 46 8.18 14.79 -2.10
CA ASP A 46 8.47 16.13 -2.61
C ASP A 46 8.34 17.14 -1.49
N TRP A 47 9.31 18.04 -1.42
CA TRP A 47 9.48 18.95 -0.30
C TRP A 47 10.01 20.31 -0.76
N HIS A 48 9.24 20.96 -1.62
CA HIS A 48 9.67 22.17 -2.31
C HIS A 48 9.61 23.42 -1.43
N PRO A 49 10.56 24.36 -1.54
CA PRO A 49 10.38 25.72 -1.05
C PRO A 49 9.29 26.46 -1.85
N GLU A 50 8.64 27.46 -1.25
CA GLU A 50 7.56 28.23 -1.91
C GLU A 50 7.97 28.87 -3.24
N ASN A 51 9.25 29.18 -3.42
CA ASN A 51 9.82 29.80 -4.60
C ASN A 51 10.55 28.81 -5.53
N HIS A 52 10.24 27.51 -5.44
CA HIS A 52 10.91 26.49 -6.23
C HIS A 52 10.77 26.73 -7.75
N GLY A 53 11.87 26.57 -8.48
CA GLY A 53 11.97 26.89 -9.90
C GLY A 53 11.14 26.00 -10.83
N SER A 54 10.59 24.88 -10.33
CA SER A 54 9.64 24.07 -11.11
C SER A 54 8.23 24.66 -11.15
N PHE A 55 7.90 25.63 -10.28
CA PHE A 55 6.56 26.21 -10.24
C PHE A 55 6.34 27.26 -11.33
N ALA A 56 5.09 27.52 -11.69
CA ALA A 56 4.75 28.60 -12.63
C ALA A 56 5.00 30.02 -12.06
N ILE A 57 4.96 30.19 -10.73
CA ILE A 57 5.04 31.51 -10.08
C ILE A 57 6.35 32.26 -10.38
N PRO A 58 7.53 31.62 -10.32
CA PRO A 58 8.79 32.32 -10.59
C PRO A 58 9.02 32.71 -12.05
N HIS A 59 8.18 32.24 -12.98
CA HIS A 59 8.38 32.42 -14.43
C HIS A 59 7.24 33.21 -15.05
N GLU A 60 7.37 34.55 -15.07
CA GLU A 60 6.40 35.42 -15.73
C GLU A 60 6.14 35.00 -17.18
N GLY A 61 4.88 34.69 -17.50
CA GLY A 61 4.45 34.32 -18.85
C GLY A 61 4.47 32.81 -19.17
N SER A 62 4.99 31.97 -18.27
CA SER A 62 4.92 30.51 -18.45
C SER A 62 3.60 29.93 -17.93
N SER A 63 3.09 28.90 -18.61
CA SER A 63 1.91 28.14 -18.23
C SER A 63 2.28 26.79 -17.66
N VAL A 64 1.43 26.22 -16.80
CA VAL A 64 1.58 24.84 -16.35
C VAL A 64 1.68 23.93 -17.56
N GLY A 65 2.76 23.16 -17.60
CA GLY A 65 3.06 22.19 -18.63
C GLY A 65 4.06 22.63 -19.69
N ASP A 66 4.46 23.90 -19.71
CA ASP A 66 5.53 24.41 -20.57
C ASP A 66 6.89 23.82 -20.16
N ALA A 67 7.80 23.71 -21.13
CA ALA A 67 9.20 23.33 -20.88
C ALA A 67 10.07 24.61 -20.88
N ILE A 68 10.90 24.75 -19.85
CA ILE A 68 11.81 25.89 -19.65
C ILE A 68 13.24 25.39 -19.38
N ASP A 69 14.23 26.28 -19.52
CA ASP A 69 15.58 26.04 -18.98
C ASP A 69 15.63 26.49 -17.52
N LEU A 70 15.88 25.55 -16.61
CA LEU A 70 16.15 25.82 -15.21
C LEU A 70 17.61 25.47 -14.91
N ASN A 71 18.47 26.48 -14.91
CA ASN A 71 19.90 26.34 -14.65
C ASN A 71 20.60 25.30 -15.55
N GLY A 72 20.28 25.30 -16.85
CA GLY A 72 20.89 24.40 -17.84
C GLY A 72 20.22 23.02 -17.94
N LEU A 73 19.05 22.84 -17.35
CA LEU A 73 18.25 21.61 -17.42
C LEU A 73 16.87 21.93 -18.00
N GLU A 74 16.37 21.04 -18.86
CA GLU A 74 14.97 21.12 -19.30
C GLU A 74 14.05 20.79 -18.12
N GLN A 75 13.12 21.69 -17.82
CA GLN A 75 12.22 21.62 -16.68
C GLN A 75 10.78 21.83 -17.12
N ILE A 76 9.87 20.97 -16.66
CA ILE A 76 8.43 21.17 -16.85
C ILE A 76 7.90 22.11 -15.76
N VAL A 77 7.10 23.09 -16.17
CA VAL A 77 6.43 23.99 -15.25
C VAL A 77 5.22 23.30 -14.62
N TRP A 78 5.17 23.25 -13.29
CA TRP A 78 4.10 22.64 -12.51
C TRP A 78 3.28 23.69 -11.74
N PRO A 79 2.02 23.37 -11.34
CA PRO A 79 1.34 24.18 -10.33
C PRO A 79 2.15 24.15 -9.02
N VAL A 80 1.92 25.10 -8.12
CA VAL A 80 2.50 25.01 -6.77
C VAL A 80 1.94 23.77 -6.08
N HIS A 81 2.83 22.90 -5.60
CA HIS A 81 2.48 21.65 -4.94
C HIS A 81 3.57 21.25 -3.96
N ALA A 82 3.23 20.36 -3.01
CA ALA A 82 4.17 19.74 -2.08
C ALA A 82 5.12 20.73 -1.38
N VAL A 83 4.61 21.94 -1.10
CA VAL A 83 5.38 22.98 -0.42
C VAL A 83 5.70 22.56 1.00
N ALA A 84 6.97 22.63 1.37
CA ALA A 84 7.51 22.21 2.66
C ALA A 84 6.68 22.77 3.84
N GLY A 85 6.29 21.89 4.76
CA GLY A 85 5.54 22.24 5.97
C GLY A 85 4.04 22.53 5.76
N THR A 86 3.53 22.44 4.53
CA THR A 86 2.10 22.63 4.25
C THR A 86 1.31 21.32 4.36
N ALA A 87 -0.02 21.44 4.42
CA ALA A 87 -0.91 20.28 4.35
C ALA A 87 -0.76 19.52 3.01
N GLY A 88 -0.48 20.21 1.90
CA GLY A 88 -0.31 19.60 0.58
C GLY A 88 0.88 18.64 0.53
N ALA A 89 1.96 18.95 1.25
CA ALA A 89 3.16 18.12 1.34
C ALA A 89 3.07 16.97 2.36
N ALA A 90 2.00 16.89 3.17
CA ALA A 90 1.82 15.78 4.09
C ALA A 90 1.45 14.48 3.35
N PHE A 91 1.84 13.34 3.90
CA PHE A 91 1.45 12.03 3.37
C PHE A 91 -0.07 11.85 3.35
N ALA A 92 -0.54 11.06 2.39
CA ALA A 92 -1.95 10.79 2.14
C ALA A 92 -2.70 10.29 3.39
N PRO A 93 -3.98 10.66 3.57
CA PRO A 93 -4.77 10.16 4.67
C PRO A 93 -4.93 8.64 4.53
N GLY A 94 -4.75 7.92 5.63
CA GLY A 94 -4.86 6.45 5.66
C GLY A 94 -3.59 5.70 5.24
N LEU A 95 -2.56 6.37 4.71
CA LEU A 95 -1.25 5.74 4.53
C LEU A 95 -0.60 5.47 5.89
N ARG A 96 -0.12 4.24 6.12
CA ARG A 96 0.49 3.82 7.40
C ARG A 96 1.94 4.28 7.52
N GLY A 97 2.14 5.59 7.63
CA GLY A 97 3.48 6.20 7.73
C GLY A 97 4.25 5.82 9.00
N ASP A 98 3.59 5.27 10.01
CA ASP A 98 4.23 4.66 11.20
C ASP A 98 5.05 3.40 10.87
N ARG A 99 4.90 2.85 9.66
CA ARG A 99 5.68 1.72 9.16
C ARG A 99 6.97 2.13 8.45
N PHE A 100 7.23 3.43 8.25
CA PHE A 100 8.42 3.88 7.52
C PHE A 100 9.68 3.79 8.38
N ASP A 101 10.69 3.11 7.85
CA ASP A 101 12.04 3.02 8.42
C ASP A 101 12.91 4.23 8.06
N GLY A 102 12.54 4.96 7.00
CA GLY A 102 13.20 6.16 6.54
C GLY A 102 12.28 7.01 5.65
N VAL A 103 12.46 8.33 5.71
CA VAL A 103 11.78 9.29 4.84
C VAL A 103 12.83 10.20 4.21
N PHE A 104 12.85 10.28 2.89
CA PHE A 104 13.80 11.08 2.12
C PHE A 104 13.08 12.21 1.41
N GLU A 105 13.51 13.44 1.70
CA GLU A 105 12.99 14.64 1.05
C GLU A 105 13.74 14.87 -0.27
N LYS A 106 13.00 15.25 -1.29
CA LYS A 106 13.55 15.61 -2.60
C LYS A 106 12.93 16.92 -3.10
N GLY A 107 13.60 17.56 -4.06
CA GLY A 107 13.18 18.85 -4.62
C GLY A 107 13.33 20.04 -3.65
N THR A 108 14.25 19.92 -2.68
CA THR A 108 14.45 20.94 -1.63
C THR A 108 15.24 22.16 -2.10
N ASP A 109 16.00 22.05 -3.19
CA ASP A 109 16.78 23.15 -3.76
C ASP A 109 15.89 23.95 -4.75
N PRO A 110 15.68 25.26 -4.56
CA PRO A 110 14.85 26.05 -5.47
C PRO A 110 15.37 26.13 -6.91
N GLY A 111 16.65 25.84 -7.16
CA GLY A 111 17.29 25.93 -8.46
C GLY A 111 17.29 24.63 -9.27
N ILE A 112 16.80 23.52 -8.73
CA ILE A 112 16.83 22.22 -9.41
C ILE A 112 15.73 21.29 -8.92
N ASP A 113 14.97 20.71 -9.84
CA ASP A 113 13.91 19.76 -9.53
C ASP A 113 14.47 18.34 -9.32
N SER A 114 13.67 17.47 -8.68
CA SER A 114 14.11 16.12 -8.30
C SER A 114 12.96 15.13 -8.42
N TYR A 115 12.86 14.47 -9.57
CA TYR A 115 11.86 13.40 -9.73
C TYR A 115 12.30 12.11 -9.03
N SER A 116 13.56 11.73 -9.17
CA SER A 116 14.05 10.51 -8.54
C SER A 116 14.18 10.66 -7.03
N GLY A 117 13.93 9.54 -6.33
CA GLY A 117 14.27 9.38 -4.93
C GLY A 117 15.77 9.26 -4.65
N PHE A 118 16.63 9.12 -5.67
CA PHE A 118 18.08 8.95 -5.51
C PHE A 118 18.87 10.23 -5.79
N PHE A 119 18.60 10.93 -6.90
CA PHE A 119 19.30 12.15 -7.26
C PHE A 119 18.33 13.24 -7.73
N ASP A 120 18.80 14.49 -7.69
CA ASP A 120 18.15 15.57 -8.43
C ASP A 120 18.26 15.36 -9.95
N ASN A 121 17.44 16.07 -10.73
CA ASN A 121 17.34 15.90 -12.19
C ASN A 121 18.65 16.19 -12.94
N GLY A 122 19.62 16.86 -12.31
CA GLY A 122 20.93 17.15 -12.87
C GLY A 122 22.05 16.27 -12.32
N HIS A 123 21.72 15.28 -11.48
CA HIS A 123 22.67 14.46 -10.71
C HIS A 123 23.70 15.30 -9.95
N ARG A 124 23.31 16.49 -9.45
CA ARG A 124 24.20 17.41 -8.71
C ARG A 124 24.24 17.06 -7.22
N HIS A 125 23.14 16.56 -6.70
CA HIS A 125 22.95 16.18 -5.31
C HIS A 125 22.30 14.79 -5.19
N ASP A 126 22.82 13.99 -4.26
CA ASP A 126 22.27 12.70 -3.80
C ASP A 126 21.33 12.97 -2.62
N THR A 127 20.16 12.32 -2.61
CA THR A 127 19.19 12.40 -1.50
C THR A 127 19.67 11.66 -0.24
N GLY A 128 20.66 10.77 -0.38
CA GLY A 128 21.15 9.84 0.63
C GLY A 128 20.46 8.47 0.61
N LEU A 129 19.45 8.27 -0.26
CA LEU A 129 18.66 7.03 -0.30
C LEU A 129 19.54 5.82 -0.64
N ALA A 130 20.40 5.91 -1.66
CA ALA A 130 21.27 4.81 -2.06
C ALA A 130 22.23 4.41 -0.94
N GLY A 131 22.83 5.40 -0.26
CA GLY A 131 23.70 5.18 0.90
C GLY A 131 22.97 4.43 2.02
N TRP A 132 21.78 4.91 2.40
CA TRP A 132 20.97 4.31 3.46
C TRP A 132 20.59 2.85 3.17
N LEU A 133 20.23 2.54 1.91
CA LEU A 133 19.90 1.19 1.45
C LEU A 133 21.12 0.26 1.49
N ARG A 134 22.28 0.74 1.01
CA ARG A 134 23.54 -0.03 0.99
C ARG A 134 24.06 -0.33 2.38
N GLU A 135 24.00 0.62 3.30
CA GLU A 135 24.36 0.42 4.71
C GLU A 135 23.56 -0.71 5.36
N ARG A 136 22.31 -0.89 4.92
CA ARG A 136 21.39 -1.93 5.36
C ARG A 136 21.46 -3.22 4.55
N LYS A 137 22.39 -3.32 3.58
CA LYS A 137 22.55 -4.50 2.72
C LYS A 137 21.26 -4.86 1.97
N VAL A 138 20.51 -3.85 1.57
CA VAL A 138 19.40 -4.02 0.62
C VAL A 138 20.00 -4.33 -0.75
N GLU A 139 19.50 -5.39 -1.37
CA GLU A 139 19.94 -5.87 -2.69
C GLU A 139 18.83 -5.71 -3.74
N GLU A 140 17.59 -5.53 -3.28
CA GLU A 140 16.39 -5.50 -4.10
C GLU A 140 15.41 -4.46 -3.56
N VAL A 141 14.88 -3.64 -4.47
CA VAL A 141 13.92 -2.59 -4.17
C VAL A 141 12.65 -2.79 -4.99
N HIS A 142 11.51 -2.64 -4.34
CA HIS A 142 10.20 -2.66 -4.98
C HIS A 142 9.62 -1.26 -4.94
N VAL A 143 9.16 -0.73 -6.07
CA VAL A 143 8.73 0.65 -6.22
C VAL A 143 7.22 0.72 -6.37
N VAL A 144 6.60 1.60 -5.57
CA VAL A 144 5.17 1.93 -5.59
C VAL A 144 4.98 3.44 -5.42
N GLY A 145 3.78 3.95 -5.67
CA GLY A 145 3.46 5.36 -5.41
C GLY A 145 3.11 6.18 -6.65
N LEU A 146 3.43 7.48 -6.61
CA LEU A 146 2.98 8.47 -7.58
C LEU A 146 4.14 9.35 -8.07
N ALA A 147 4.20 9.78 -9.32
CA ALA A 147 3.42 9.31 -10.47
C ALA A 147 4.21 8.28 -11.29
N THR A 148 3.53 7.26 -11.85
CA THR A 148 4.12 6.17 -12.64
C THR A 148 5.07 6.66 -13.74
N ASP A 149 4.72 7.75 -14.41
CA ASP A 149 5.41 8.36 -15.55
C ASP A 149 6.46 9.42 -15.19
N PHE A 150 6.58 9.77 -13.90
CA PHE A 150 7.56 10.72 -13.35
C PHE A 150 8.34 10.09 -12.20
N CYS A 151 8.10 10.50 -10.94
CA CYS A 151 8.92 10.16 -9.79
C CYS A 151 9.13 8.64 -9.64
N VAL A 152 8.09 7.84 -9.89
CA VAL A 152 8.19 6.37 -9.87
C VAL A 152 9.14 5.87 -10.95
N LYS A 153 8.97 6.34 -12.20
CA LYS A 153 9.83 5.96 -13.33
C LYS A 153 11.28 6.32 -13.06
N PHE A 154 11.55 7.59 -12.74
CA PHE A 154 12.91 8.07 -12.51
C PHE A 154 13.59 7.32 -11.35
N THR A 155 12.86 7.11 -10.24
CA THR A 155 13.38 6.32 -9.11
C THR A 155 13.67 4.88 -9.51
N ALA A 156 12.80 4.22 -10.29
CA ALA A 156 13.02 2.84 -10.71
C ALA A 156 14.21 2.70 -11.68
N LEU A 157 14.35 3.63 -12.63
CA LEU A 157 15.48 3.65 -13.57
C LEU A 157 16.81 3.88 -12.83
N GLU A 158 16.83 4.80 -11.89
CA GLU A 158 18.03 5.08 -11.09
C GLU A 158 18.34 3.97 -10.08
N ALA A 159 17.33 3.29 -9.52
CA ALA A 159 17.56 2.09 -8.71
C ALA A 159 18.33 1.01 -9.47
N VAL A 160 17.99 0.79 -10.75
CA VAL A 160 18.73 -0.12 -11.62
C VAL A 160 20.15 0.38 -11.85
N ALA A 161 20.32 1.67 -12.16
CA ALA A 161 21.64 2.27 -12.39
C ALA A 161 22.55 2.18 -11.14
N GLU A 162 21.96 2.31 -9.94
CA GLU A 162 22.63 2.15 -8.66
C GLU A 162 22.91 0.67 -8.30
N GLY A 163 22.46 -0.27 -9.13
CA GLY A 163 22.77 -1.70 -9.03
C GLY A 163 21.81 -2.51 -8.17
N PHE A 164 20.65 -1.95 -7.80
CA PHE A 164 19.61 -2.71 -7.09
C PHE A 164 18.79 -3.55 -8.06
N ARG A 165 18.45 -4.79 -7.68
CA ARG A 165 17.36 -5.51 -8.37
C ARG A 165 16.08 -4.70 -8.17
N THR A 166 15.42 -4.33 -9.25
CA THR A 166 14.32 -3.36 -9.18
C THR A 166 13.04 -3.97 -9.73
N VAL A 167 11.99 -3.91 -8.92
CA VAL A 167 10.65 -4.39 -9.25
C VAL A 167 9.67 -3.22 -9.15
N LEU A 168 8.83 -3.03 -10.16
CA LEU A 168 7.68 -2.12 -10.11
C LEU A 168 6.43 -2.92 -9.81
N ILE A 169 5.63 -2.48 -8.83
CA ILE A 169 4.33 -3.09 -8.55
C ILE A 169 3.24 -2.23 -9.21
N GLU A 170 2.87 -2.59 -10.43
CA GLU A 170 2.12 -1.74 -11.36
C GLU A 170 0.78 -1.26 -10.79
N ASP A 171 -0.01 -2.16 -10.20
CA ASP A 171 -1.34 -1.84 -9.67
C ASP A 171 -1.30 -0.98 -8.38
N ALA A 172 -0.13 -0.86 -7.76
CA ALA A 172 0.19 0.05 -6.66
C ALA A 172 0.82 1.38 -7.12
N THR A 173 0.66 1.74 -8.40
CA THR A 173 1.07 3.04 -8.96
C THR A 173 -0.05 3.70 -9.76
N ARG A 174 -0.01 5.02 -9.93
CA ARG A 174 -0.84 5.76 -10.90
C ARG A 174 -0.02 6.86 -11.55
N GLY A 175 -0.26 7.12 -12.83
CA GLY A 175 0.45 8.15 -13.59
C GLY A 175 -0.37 9.42 -13.81
N VAL A 176 0.32 10.54 -14.03
CA VAL A 176 -0.32 11.80 -14.43
C VAL A 176 -0.94 11.65 -15.81
N ASN A 177 -0.23 10.96 -16.72
CA ASN A 177 -0.63 10.70 -18.10
C ASN A 177 -1.04 11.98 -18.84
N ARG A 178 -0.20 13.02 -18.74
CA ARG A 178 -0.45 14.35 -19.32
C ARG A 178 -0.73 14.26 -20.82
N VAL A 179 0.08 13.46 -21.51
CA VAL A 179 -0.12 13.08 -22.90
C VAL A 179 -0.51 11.61 -22.93
N SER A 180 -1.57 11.29 -23.68
CA SER A 180 -2.03 9.92 -23.81
C SER A 180 -0.88 8.96 -24.18
N GLY A 181 -0.72 7.92 -23.36
CA GLY A 181 0.32 6.91 -23.51
C GLY A 181 1.64 7.20 -22.80
N ASP A 182 1.75 8.30 -22.02
CA ASP A 182 2.93 8.57 -21.18
C ASP A 182 3.20 7.41 -20.21
N VAL A 183 2.15 6.88 -19.58
CA VAL A 183 2.27 5.72 -18.67
C VAL A 183 2.79 4.48 -19.41
N THR A 184 2.26 4.21 -20.60
CA THR A 184 2.72 3.07 -21.41
C THR A 184 4.20 3.22 -21.78
N ARG A 185 4.61 4.41 -22.24
CA ARG A 185 6.02 4.71 -22.55
C ARG A 185 6.91 4.54 -21.32
N ALA A 186 6.48 5.04 -20.17
CA ALA A 186 7.21 4.90 -18.91
C ALA A 186 7.41 3.43 -18.51
N LEU A 187 6.37 2.60 -18.63
CA LEU A 187 6.46 1.16 -18.36
C LEU A 187 7.41 0.45 -19.34
N ASP A 188 7.37 0.82 -20.62
CA ASP A 188 8.26 0.23 -21.63
C ASP A 188 9.72 0.65 -21.45
N GLU A 189 9.98 1.91 -21.06
CA GLU A 189 11.30 2.41 -20.68
C GLU A 189 11.84 1.64 -19.45
N MET A 190 11.03 1.49 -18.40
CA MET A 190 11.41 0.73 -17.20
C MET A 190 11.73 -0.73 -17.53
N ARG A 191 10.88 -1.42 -18.30
CA ARG A 191 11.16 -2.80 -18.75
C ARG A 191 12.46 -2.89 -19.54
N SER A 192 12.69 -1.95 -20.45
CA SER A 192 13.89 -1.93 -21.30
C SER A 192 15.17 -1.69 -20.50
N ALA A 193 15.07 -0.95 -19.39
CA ALA A 193 16.18 -0.75 -18.46
C ALA A 193 16.44 -1.96 -17.55
N GLY A 194 15.51 -2.93 -17.48
CA GLY A 194 15.64 -4.13 -16.65
C GLY A 194 14.82 -4.10 -15.35
N VAL A 195 13.86 -3.19 -15.22
CA VAL A 195 12.87 -3.21 -14.13
C VAL A 195 11.88 -4.35 -14.39
N GLU A 196 11.74 -5.25 -13.44
CA GLU A 196 10.68 -6.26 -13.47
C GLU A 196 9.34 -5.60 -13.14
N ILE A 197 8.27 -5.90 -13.87
CA ILE A 197 6.95 -5.32 -13.62
C ILE A 197 5.99 -6.44 -13.23
N VAL A 198 5.47 -6.35 -12.02
CA VAL A 198 4.55 -7.33 -11.42
C VAL A 198 3.31 -6.64 -10.88
N ARG A 199 2.32 -7.43 -10.49
CA ARG A 199 1.16 -6.98 -9.74
C ARG A 199 1.27 -7.33 -8.25
N SER A 200 0.54 -6.60 -7.42
CA SER A 200 0.57 -6.76 -5.96
C SER A 200 0.15 -8.15 -5.49
N ASP A 201 -0.71 -8.85 -6.24
CA ASP A 201 -1.12 -10.22 -5.94
C ASP A 201 0.01 -11.24 -6.12
N GLU A 202 0.98 -10.98 -7.00
CA GLU A 202 2.18 -11.82 -7.14
C GLU A 202 3.09 -11.73 -5.91
N ILE A 203 3.08 -10.58 -5.20
CA ILE A 203 3.83 -10.38 -3.96
C ILE A 203 3.05 -10.90 -2.74
N LEU A 204 1.77 -10.54 -2.66
CA LEU A 204 0.91 -10.83 -1.51
C LEU A 204 0.37 -12.27 -1.49
N GLY A 205 0.53 -12.98 -2.61
CA GLY A 205 -0.07 -14.29 -2.85
C GLY A 205 -1.57 -14.24 -3.13
N ASP A 206 -2.08 -15.35 -3.67
CA ASP A 206 -3.48 -15.50 -4.11
C ASP A 206 -4.50 -15.59 -2.97
N THR A 207 -4.05 -15.69 -1.71
CA THR A 207 -4.93 -15.94 -0.57
C THR A 207 -4.68 -14.95 0.56
N VAL A 208 -5.73 -14.59 1.27
CA VAL A 208 -5.68 -13.82 2.52
C VAL A 208 -5.98 -14.75 3.67
N THR A 209 -5.16 -14.69 4.72
CA THR A 209 -5.43 -15.40 5.98
C THR A 209 -6.39 -14.59 6.83
N LEU A 210 -7.48 -15.21 7.23
CA LEU A 210 -8.53 -14.64 8.07
C LEU A 210 -8.72 -15.50 9.31
N TYR A 211 -9.28 -14.89 10.36
CA TYR A 211 -9.57 -15.53 11.62
C TYR A 211 -11.02 -15.34 12.01
N ARG A 212 -11.57 -16.29 12.75
CA ARG A 212 -12.92 -16.16 13.32
C ARG A 212 -13.03 -16.91 14.63
N PRO A 213 -13.50 -16.26 15.71
CA PRO A 213 -13.84 -16.95 16.94
C PRO A 213 -15.18 -17.67 16.78
N VAL A 214 -15.28 -18.88 17.34
CA VAL A 214 -16.50 -19.70 17.29
C VAL A 214 -16.86 -20.21 18.68
N GLY A 215 -18.16 -20.30 18.93
CA GLY A 215 -18.71 -20.96 20.12
C GLY A 215 -18.92 -22.47 19.89
N PRO A 216 -19.35 -23.23 20.92
CA PRO A 216 -19.46 -24.69 20.85
C PRO A 216 -20.39 -25.21 19.77
N GLU A 217 -21.49 -24.51 19.48
CA GLU A 217 -22.45 -24.97 18.48
C GLU A 217 -21.92 -24.82 17.05
N GLU A 218 -21.37 -23.65 16.71
CA GLU A 218 -20.72 -23.41 15.42
C GLU A 218 -19.50 -24.33 15.24
N PHE A 219 -18.76 -24.60 16.32
CA PHE A 219 -17.64 -25.55 16.31
C PHE A 219 -18.08 -26.98 15.94
N ARG A 220 -19.16 -27.50 16.53
CA ARG A 220 -19.69 -28.84 16.17
C ARG A 220 -20.12 -28.92 14.71
N LEU A 221 -20.67 -27.83 14.18
CA LEU A 221 -21.05 -27.76 12.76
C LEU A 221 -19.81 -27.80 11.85
N LEU A 222 -18.73 -27.13 12.24
CA LEU A 222 -17.43 -27.23 11.55
C LEU A 222 -16.86 -28.65 11.61
N GLU A 223 -16.89 -29.30 12.77
CA GLU A 223 -16.45 -30.70 12.93
C GLU A 223 -17.25 -31.64 12.01
N LYS A 224 -18.58 -31.47 11.96
CA LYS A 224 -19.45 -32.27 11.09
C LYS A 224 -19.14 -32.05 9.60
N ALA A 225 -18.74 -30.83 9.23
CA ALA A 225 -18.31 -30.49 7.88
C ALA A 225 -16.84 -30.88 7.59
N GLY A 226 -16.15 -31.53 8.53
CA GLY A 226 -14.73 -31.88 8.39
C GLY A 226 -13.83 -30.66 8.24
N PHE A 227 -14.26 -29.51 8.78
CA PHE A 227 -13.60 -28.22 8.64
C PHE A 227 -13.40 -27.73 7.19
N ALA A 228 -14.17 -28.27 6.24
CA ALA A 228 -14.04 -27.91 4.83
C ALA A 228 -14.88 -26.69 4.40
N ALA A 229 -15.86 -26.29 5.23
CA ALA A 229 -16.79 -25.21 4.91
C ALA A 229 -17.39 -24.57 6.16
N TRP A 230 -17.69 -23.28 6.09
CA TRP A 230 -18.48 -22.57 7.09
C TRP A 230 -19.95 -22.98 7.01
N PRO A 231 -20.61 -23.27 8.15
CA PRO A 231 -22.02 -23.62 8.17
C PRO A 231 -22.90 -22.40 7.84
N PRO A 232 -24.10 -22.60 7.26
CA PRO A 232 -25.05 -21.51 7.00
C PRO A 232 -25.31 -20.65 8.24
N ARG A 233 -25.41 -19.34 8.04
CA ARG A 233 -25.79 -18.40 9.11
C ARG A 233 -27.25 -18.59 9.50
N LEU A 234 -27.56 -18.24 10.75
CA LEU A 234 -28.96 -18.16 11.19
C LEU A 234 -29.65 -16.96 10.52
N PRO A 235 -30.98 -16.99 10.27
CA PRO A 235 -31.69 -15.91 9.59
C PRO A 235 -31.49 -14.51 10.21
N GLU A 236 -31.31 -14.44 11.53
CA GLU A 236 -31.06 -13.22 12.29
C GLU A 236 -29.61 -12.73 12.21
N GLN A 237 -28.73 -13.46 11.52
CA GLN A 237 -27.31 -13.18 11.38
C GLN A 237 -26.96 -12.80 9.93
N PRO A 238 -27.30 -11.58 9.48
CA PRO A 238 -27.20 -11.19 8.07
C PRO A 238 -25.76 -11.07 7.56
N ILE A 239 -24.76 -11.04 8.45
CA ILE A 239 -23.36 -10.86 8.10
C ILE A 239 -22.50 -11.97 8.71
N PHE A 240 -21.59 -12.49 7.90
CA PHE A 240 -20.42 -13.26 8.30
C PHE A 240 -19.22 -12.31 8.39
N TYR A 241 -18.66 -12.18 9.58
CA TYR A 241 -17.59 -11.23 9.88
C TYR A 241 -16.33 -11.96 10.38
N PRO A 242 -15.38 -12.27 9.50
CA PRO A 242 -14.04 -12.66 9.92
C PRO A 242 -13.15 -11.43 10.15
N VAL A 243 -12.10 -11.63 10.93
CA VAL A 243 -11.10 -10.60 11.26
C VAL A 243 -9.77 -10.90 10.59
N THR A 244 -8.95 -9.88 10.40
CA THR A 244 -7.70 -9.99 9.64
C THR A 244 -6.47 -10.33 10.49
N ASN A 245 -6.60 -10.41 11.82
CA ASN A 245 -5.52 -10.80 12.71
C ASN A 245 -5.97 -11.70 13.87
N GLU A 246 -5.07 -12.58 14.31
CA GLU A 246 -5.35 -13.55 15.37
C GLU A 246 -5.58 -12.89 16.73
N ALA A 247 -4.84 -11.82 17.06
CA ALA A 247 -4.93 -11.17 18.37
C ALA A 247 -6.34 -10.62 18.63
N TYR A 248 -6.95 -9.97 17.64
CA TYR A 248 -8.32 -9.48 17.71
C TYR A 248 -9.33 -10.64 17.75
N ALA A 249 -9.10 -11.72 17.00
CA ALA A 249 -9.94 -12.91 17.08
C ALA A 249 -9.93 -13.53 18.49
N VAL A 250 -8.76 -13.57 19.13
CA VAL A 250 -8.58 -14.03 20.52
C VAL A 250 -9.29 -13.09 21.49
N GLN A 251 -9.16 -11.78 21.29
CA GLN A 251 -9.85 -10.80 22.14
C GLN A 251 -11.36 -11.00 22.10
N ILE A 252 -11.96 -11.11 20.90
CA ILE A 252 -13.40 -11.38 20.75
C ILE A 252 -13.76 -12.69 21.47
N ALA A 253 -12.97 -13.74 21.28
CA ALA A 253 -13.24 -15.05 21.89
C ALA A 253 -13.23 -14.98 23.43
N VAL A 254 -12.29 -14.24 24.03
CA VAL A 254 -12.14 -14.08 25.48
C VAL A 254 -13.23 -13.19 26.07
N GLU A 255 -13.55 -12.07 25.41
CA GLU A 255 -14.49 -11.08 25.94
C GLU A 255 -15.96 -11.46 25.73
N TRP A 256 -16.27 -12.21 24.67
CA TRP A 256 -17.66 -12.45 24.26
C TRP A 256 -18.02 -13.94 24.24
N ASN A 257 -17.29 -14.77 23.50
CA ASN A 257 -17.66 -16.18 23.31
C ASN A 257 -17.49 -17.00 24.60
N LEU A 258 -16.35 -16.85 25.28
CA LEU A 258 -16.02 -17.63 26.47
C LEU A 258 -17.00 -17.35 27.63
N PRO A 259 -17.37 -16.09 27.96
CA PRO A 259 -18.38 -15.80 28.97
C PRO A 259 -19.78 -16.31 28.59
N ALA A 260 -20.14 -16.28 27.31
CA ALA A 260 -21.47 -16.69 26.85
C ALA A 260 -21.67 -18.20 26.83
N SER A 261 -20.62 -18.97 26.54
CA SER A 261 -20.74 -20.40 26.22
C SER A 261 -19.89 -21.33 27.10
N GLY A 262 -18.98 -20.78 27.91
CA GLY A 262 -18.06 -21.55 28.74
C GLY A 262 -16.96 -22.28 27.96
N SER A 263 -16.87 -22.11 26.65
CA SER A 263 -15.76 -22.56 25.80
C SER A 263 -15.78 -21.77 24.50
N ALA A 264 -14.61 -21.49 23.93
CA ALA A 264 -14.48 -20.79 22.66
C ALA A 264 -13.25 -21.29 21.90
N TRP A 265 -13.29 -21.20 20.57
CA TRP A 265 -12.15 -21.53 19.72
C TRP A 265 -11.85 -20.36 18.82
N VAL A 266 -10.57 -20.17 18.49
CA VAL A 266 -10.14 -19.28 17.42
C VAL A 266 -9.76 -20.13 16.24
N THR A 267 -10.37 -19.84 15.10
CA THR A 267 -10.09 -20.51 13.84
C THR A 267 -9.30 -19.61 12.90
N ARG A 268 -8.54 -20.22 12.00
CA ARG A 268 -7.79 -19.61 10.91
C ARG A 268 -8.21 -20.27 9.60
N PHE A 269 -8.35 -19.49 8.55
CA PHE A 269 -8.66 -20.01 7.22
C PHE A 269 -8.11 -19.08 6.15
N ARG A 270 -7.93 -19.59 4.94
CA ARG A 270 -7.40 -18.82 3.81
C ARG A 270 -8.47 -18.70 2.75
N VAL A 271 -8.65 -17.50 2.19
CA VAL A 271 -9.65 -17.23 1.15
C VAL A 271 -8.96 -16.56 -0.03
N ARG A 272 -9.39 -16.90 -1.25
CA ARG A 272 -8.88 -16.28 -2.48
C ARG A 272 -9.04 -14.76 -2.42
N ARG A 273 -7.93 -14.04 -2.63
CA ARG A 273 -7.85 -12.58 -2.57
C ARG A 273 -8.81 -11.92 -3.56
N GLY A 274 -8.92 -12.47 -4.78
CA GLY A 274 -9.82 -11.97 -5.82
C GLY A 274 -11.29 -11.91 -5.36
N PHE A 275 -11.75 -12.92 -4.60
CA PHE A 275 -13.09 -12.94 -4.02
C PHE A 275 -13.26 -11.84 -2.96
N LEU A 276 -12.26 -11.65 -2.09
CA LEU A 276 -12.35 -10.68 -1.00
C LEU A 276 -12.38 -9.21 -1.44
N ARG A 277 -11.87 -8.89 -2.65
CA ARG A 277 -11.82 -7.51 -3.18
C ARG A 277 -13.21 -6.85 -3.27
N SER A 278 -14.28 -7.63 -3.37
CA SER A 278 -15.65 -7.15 -3.46
C SER A 278 -16.29 -6.77 -2.12
N TYR A 279 -15.61 -7.06 -1.00
CA TYR A 279 -16.17 -6.88 0.35
C TYR A 279 -15.49 -5.75 1.11
N PRO A 280 -16.25 -4.91 1.82
CA PRO A 280 -15.69 -3.80 2.57
C PRO A 280 -14.90 -4.30 3.78
N ARG A 281 -13.69 -3.77 3.94
CA ARG A 281 -12.92 -3.82 5.18
C ARG A 281 -13.38 -2.69 6.10
N ARG A 282 -13.59 -2.99 7.38
CA ARG A 282 -14.02 -2.01 8.39
C ARG A 282 -13.13 -2.09 9.61
N ILE A 283 -12.66 -0.94 10.09
CA ILE A 283 -12.00 -0.82 11.38
C ILE A 283 -13.07 -0.52 12.43
N VAL A 284 -13.25 -1.43 13.39
CA VAL A 284 -14.26 -1.31 14.46
C VAL A 284 -13.60 -1.10 15.83
N GLY A 285 -13.49 0.18 16.21
CA GLY A 285 -12.85 0.56 17.46
C GLY A 285 -11.34 0.78 17.30
N GLY A 286 -10.51 -0.18 17.70
CA GLY A 286 -9.05 -0.07 17.64
C GLY A 286 -8.51 -0.15 16.21
N ARG A 287 -7.34 0.46 15.95
CA ARG A 287 -6.70 0.45 14.61
C ARG A 287 -6.44 -0.95 14.04
N GLU A 288 -6.30 -1.94 14.91
CA GLU A 288 -6.09 -3.35 14.54
C GLU A 288 -7.39 -4.17 14.48
N HIS A 289 -8.53 -3.58 14.82
CA HIS A 289 -9.82 -4.27 14.85
C HIS A 289 -10.47 -4.25 13.46
N GLU A 290 -9.81 -4.88 12.51
CA GLU A 290 -10.28 -4.91 11.13
C GLU A 290 -11.12 -6.17 10.84
N GLU A 291 -12.32 -5.93 10.32
CA GLU A 291 -13.32 -6.93 9.95
C GLU A 291 -13.62 -6.86 8.45
N LEU A 292 -13.87 -8.02 7.84
CA LEU A 292 -14.50 -8.11 6.53
C LEU A 292 -15.99 -8.41 6.72
N TRP A 293 -16.86 -7.60 6.13
CA TRP A 293 -18.30 -7.82 6.24
C TRP A 293 -18.82 -8.52 4.99
N ILE A 294 -19.08 -9.83 5.11
CA ILE A 294 -19.53 -10.68 4.01
C ILE A 294 -21.01 -11.01 4.25
N PRO A 295 -21.93 -10.69 3.32
CA PRO A 295 -23.34 -11.04 3.44
C PRO A 295 -23.54 -12.55 3.65
N ALA A 296 -24.51 -12.93 4.48
CA ALA A 296 -24.79 -14.33 4.77
C ALA A 296 -25.15 -15.14 3.52
N GLU A 297 -25.79 -14.51 2.54
CA GLU A 297 -26.11 -15.08 1.23
C GLU A 297 -24.86 -15.44 0.40
N ASP A 298 -23.72 -14.80 0.66
CA ASP A 298 -22.46 -15.02 -0.05
C ASP A 298 -21.58 -16.09 0.63
N LEU A 299 -22.04 -16.69 1.72
CA LEU A 299 -21.23 -17.65 2.48
C LEU A 299 -20.87 -18.89 1.65
N GLU A 300 -21.77 -19.32 0.77
CA GLU A 300 -21.50 -20.42 -0.16
C GLU A 300 -20.39 -20.04 -1.15
N ALA A 301 -20.40 -18.80 -1.66
CA ALA A 301 -19.34 -18.30 -2.52
C ALA A 301 -18.01 -18.17 -1.76
N LEU A 302 -18.04 -17.79 -0.47
CA LEU A 302 -16.86 -17.81 0.39
C LEU A 302 -16.30 -19.23 0.55
N ASN A 303 -17.17 -20.22 0.80
CA ASN A 303 -16.76 -21.62 0.92
C ASN A 303 -16.09 -22.15 -0.35
N GLN A 304 -16.60 -21.78 -1.52
CA GLN A 304 -15.99 -22.12 -2.82
C GLN A 304 -14.62 -21.45 -3.05
N ASN A 305 -14.33 -20.37 -2.31
CA ASN A 305 -13.08 -19.63 -2.38
C ASN A 305 -12.11 -19.93 -1.22
N LEU A 306 -12.42 -20.91 -0.37
CA LEU A 306 -11.48 -21.39 0.66
C LEU A 306 -10.28 -22.07 -0.01
N ASP A 307 -9.09 -21.78 0.50
CA ASP A 307 -7.85 -22.44 0.10
C ASP A 307 -7.34 -23.32 1.25
N GLY A 308 -7.79 -24.58 1.26
CA GLY A 308 -7.52 -25.53 2.33
C GLY A 308 -8.57 -25.50 3.46
N PRO A 309 -8.35 -26.30 4.53
CA PRO A 309 -9.31 -26.45 5.61
C PRO A 309 -9.32 -25.23 6.54
N ILE A 310 -10.39 -25.12 7.32
CA ILE A 310 -10.48 -24.23 8.48
C ILE A 310 -9.72 -24.89 9.63
N GLU A 311 -8.77 -24.17 10.22
CA GLU A 311 -7.87 -24.69 11.24
C GLU A 311 -8.17 -24.09 12.59
N VAL A 312 -8.15 -24.90 13.65
CA VAL A 312 -8.23 -24.40 15.03
C VAL A 312 -6.83 -23.96 15.45
N VAL A 313 -6.65 -22.68 15.73
CA VAL A 313 -5.36 -22.14 16.19
C VAL A 313 -5.32 -21.94 17.70
N ARG A 314 -6.47 -21.77 18.37
CA ARG A 314 -6.57 -21.76 19.83
C ARG A 314 -7.87 -22.37 20.33
N GLU A 315 -7.79 -23.03 21.49
CA GLU A 315 -8.91 -23.46 22.30
C GLU A 315 -8.87 -22.73 23.64
N LEU A 316 -9.99 -22.12 24.03
CA LEU A 316 -10.14 -21.35 25.26
C LEU A 316 -11.16 -22.02 26.17
N LYS A 317 -10.74 -22.33 27.40
CA LYS A 317 -11.56 -22.90 28.45
C LYS A 317 -11.60 -21.97 29.66
N PRO A 318 -12.64 -22.03 30.50
CA PRO A 318 -12.70 -21.26 31.74
C PRO A 318 -11.54 -21.71 32.61
N SER A 319 -10.78 -20.76 33.16
CA SER A 319 -9.81 -21.07 34.20
C SER A 319 -10.56 -21.70 35.38
N LEU A 320 -10.21 -22.93 35.73
CA LEU A 320 -10.64 -23.55 36.98
C LEU A 320 -10.17 -22.63 38.12
N LYS A 321 -11.12 -22.03 38.85
CA LYS A 321 -10.84 -21.32 40.09
C LYS A 321 -10.51 -22.31 41.21
#